data_AF-A0A7G3FQT0-F1
#
_entry.id   AF-A0A7G3FQT0-F1
#
_cell.length_a   1.000
_cell.length_b   1.000
_cell.length_c   1.000
_cell.angle_alpha   90.00
_cell.angle_beta   90.00
_cell.angle_gamma   90.00
#
_symmetry.space_group_name_H-M   'P 1'
#
loop_
_entity.id
_entity.type
_entity.pdbx_description
1 polymer ?
#
loop_
_entity_poly.entity_id
_entity_poly.type
_entity_poly.pdbx_seq_one_letter_code
_entity_poly.pdbx_strand_id
1 'polypeptide(L)'
;MPKPNMLHISSISQLHELAGFDKPSHPLISIINVADWEITEEMLELKMTSDLYSIGLKDKSCGLQYGRNHYDFDEGVMFFTSPNQVQSVEQTQKRNEVQGWMLFFHPDLIRNTDLGRNIDNYRFFDYEVHEALHLSEAEQATITNCVKLIEQEVGERIDNHSQTVIASSLTLLLDLSQRYYARQFNTRSAQNNDLLSQFQQLLNQYYQQGLLSESGVPSIDYFAERINLSANYLSDVLKKETGQHAKDHINNFIIDKAKTLLLSEHNSISEIAYSLGFNYPHYFSRLFKNKTGMTPQAYRQVN
;
A
#
# COMPACT_ATOMS: atom_id res chain seq x y z
N MET A 1 27.14 -14.58 -3.72
CA MET A 1 26.06 -14.59 -4.73
C MET A 1 25.58 -13.16 -4.88
N PRO A 2 25.24 -12.68 -6.09
CA PRO A 2 24.72 -11.31 -6.22
C PRO A 2 23.39 -11.22 -5.45
N LYS A 3 23.25 -10.23 -4.56
CA LYS A 3 22.00 -9.96 -3.83
C LYS A 3 20.87 -9.79 -4.87
N PRO A 4 19.68 -10.38 -4.69
CA PRO A 4 18.57 -10.12 -5.59
C PRO A 4 18.31 -8.61 -5.65
N ASN A 5 18.15 -8.08 -6.87
CA ASN A 5 18.00 -6.63 -7.11
C ASN A 5 16.77 -6.00 -6.43
N MET A 6 15.82 -6.81 -5.92
CA MET A 6 14.62 -6.38 -5.23
C MET A 6 13.98 -7.56 -4.48
N LEU A 7 13.67 -7.39 -3.20
CA LEU A 7 12.87 -8.32 -2.39
C LEU A 7 11.40 -7.92 -2.47
N HIS A 8 10.48 -8.89 -2.44
CA HIS A 8 9.04 -8.62 -2.41
C HIS A 8 8.36 -9.35 -1.25
N ILE A 9 7.59 -8.62 -0.45
CA ILE A 9 6.87 -9.09 0.74
C ILE A 9 5.38 -9.18 0.40
N SER A 10 4.83 -10.39 0.28
CA SER A 10 3.44 -10.60 -0.13
C SER A 10 2.48 -10.88 1.04
N SER A 11 2.97 -11.01 2.27
CA SER A 11 2.12 -11.34 3.43
C SER A 11 2.73 -10.89 4.76
N ILE A 12 1.87 -10.80 5.80
CA ILE A 12 2.29 -10.52 7.18
C ILE A 12 3.22 -11.62 7.71
N SER A 13 2.98 -12.88 7.36
CA SER A 13 3.86 -13.99 7.78
C SER A 13 5.26 -13.86 7.21
N GLN A 14 5.38 -13.50 5.92
CA GLN A 14 6.67 -13.29 5.28
C GLN A 14 7.39 -12.06 5.86
N LEU A 15 6.66 -11.00 6.19
CA LEU A 15 7.21 -9.83 6.88
C LEU A 15 7.84 -10.23 8.23
N HIS A 16 7.13 -11.01 9.04
CA HIS A 16 7.63 -11.48 10.35
C HIS A 16 8.87 -12.36 10.20
N GLU A 17 8.86 -13.30 9.25
CA GLU A 17 10.01 -14.18 8.98
C GLU A 17 11.26 -13.38 8.60
N LEU A 18 11.13 -12.39 7.71
CA LEU A 18 12.24 -11.54 7.28
C LEU A 18 12.76 -10.63 8.39
N ALA A 19 11.87 -10.17 9.27
CA ALA A 19 12.23 -9.28 10.38
C ALA A 19 12.67 -10.05 11.65
N GLY A 20 12.63 -11.39 11.64
CA GLY A 20 13.03 -12.22 12.78
C GLY A 20 12.03 -12.21 13.95
N PHE A 21 10.76 -11.93 13.68
CA PHE A 21 9.69 -11.96 14.68
C PHE A 21 9.01 -13.33 14.78
N ASP A 22 8.35 -13.57 15.91
CA ASP A 22 7.47 -14.72 16.09
C ASP A 22 6.31 -14.71 15.08
N LYS A 23 5.64 -15.86 14.91
CA LYS A 23 4.49 -15.97 13.99
C LYS A 23 3.41 -14.94 14.35
N PRO A 24 2.83 -14.25 13.34
CA PRO A 24 1.81 -13.25 13.60
C PRO A 24 0.55 -13.88 14.20
N SER A 25 -0.11 -13.15 15.10
CA SER A 25 -1.41 -13.55 15.68
C SER A 25 -2.55 -13.44 14.66
N HIS A 26 -2.43 -12.56 13.67
CA HIS A 26 -3.44 -12.33 12.64
C HIS A 26 -2.83 -12.41 11.22
N PRO A 27 -3.50 -13.05 10.24
CA PRO A 27 -2.92 -13.28 8.91
C PRO A 27 -2.82 -12.01 8.04
N LEU A 28 -3.69 -11.01 8.28
CA LEU A 28 -3.83 -9.82 7.42
C LEU A 28 -3.43 -8.48 8.07
N ILE A 29 -3.06 -8.47 9.36
CA ILE A 29 -2.60 -7.25 10.05
C ILE A 29 -1.58 -7.60 11.12
N SER A 30 -0.63 -6.72 11.38
CA SER A 30 0.30 -6.83 12.50
C SER A 30 0.71 -5.45 12.99
N ILE A 31 0.94 -5.35 14.30
CA ILE A 31 1.54 -4.20 14.96
C ILE A 31 2.89 -4.67 15.52
N ILE A 32 3.96 -3.97 15.16
CA ILE A 32 5.32 -4.26 15.58
C ILE A 32 5.83 -3.07 16.39
N ASN A 33 6.41 -3.34 17.55
CA ASN A 33 7.17 -2.35 18.30
C ASN A 33 8.53 -2.16 17.63
N VAL A 34 8.86 -0.92 17.25
CA VAL A 34 10.11 -0.61 16.54
C VAL A 34 11.33 -0.91 17.40
N ALA A 35 11.20 -0.82 18.73
CA ALA A 35 12.30 -1.13 19.65
C ALA A 35 12.74 -2.60 19.57
N ASP A 36 11.85 -3.50 19.13
CA ASP A 36 12.15 -4.92 19.00
C ASP A 36 12.76 -5.26 17.62
N TRP A 37 12.71 -4.32 16.66
CA TRP A 37 13.20 -4.53 15.31
C TRP A 37 14.71 -4.29 15.22
N GLU A 38 15.46 -5.30 14.80
CA GLU A 38 16.86 -5.20 14.49
C GLU A 38 17.08 -5.17 12.96
N ILE A 39 17.79 -4.16 12.47
CA ILE A 39 18.21 -4.06 11.07
C ILE A 39 19.72 -4.24 11.01
N THR A 40 20.15 -5.35 10.41
CA THR A 40 21.55 -5.76 10.34
C THR A 40 22.27 -5.17 9.13
N GLU A 41 23.61 -5.17 9.15
CA GLU A 41 24.42 -4.73 8.01
C GLU A 41 24.13 -5.52 6.72
N GLU A 42 23.70 -6.78 6.84
CA GLU A 42 23.33 -7.61 5.69
C GLU A 42 22.12 -7.04 4.94
N MET A 43 21.25 -6.34 5.67
CA MET A 43 20.04 -5.73 5.14
C MET A 43 20.29 -4.39 4.46
N LEU A 44 21.44 -3.74 4.69
CA LEU A 44 21.78 -2.47 4.04
C LEU A 44 21.74 -2.59 2.51
N GLU A 45 21.25 -1.52 1.88
CA GLU A 45 21.04 -1.36 0.43
C GLU A 45 20.04 -2.35 -0.18
N LEU A 46 19.35 -3.18 0.64
CA LEU A 46 18.26 -3.99 0.14
C LEU A 46 17.12 -3.07 -0.30
N LYS A 47 16.70 -3.25 -1.55
CA LYS A 47 15.45 -2.70 -2.07
C LYS A 47 14.35 -3.71 -1.84
N MET A 48 13.26 -3.27 -1.23
CA MET A 48 12.12 -4.11 -0.94
C MET A 48 10.83 -3.45 -1.40
N THR A 49 9.89 -4.27 -1.86
CA THR A 49 8.50 -3.89 -2.13
C THR A 49 7.59 -4.76 -1.28
N SER A 50 6.37 -4.32 -1.03
CA SER A 50 5.42 -5.04 -0.19
C SER A 50 4.02 -4.94 -0.74
N ASP A 51 3.21 -6.00 -0.67
CA ASP A 51 1.77 -5.96 -0.94
C ASP A 51 0.97 -5.31 0.22
N LEU A 52 1.65 -4.86 1.27
CA LEU A 52 1.03 -4.35 2.50
C LEU A 52 0.99 -2.81 2.51
N TYR A 53 -0.09 -2.26 3.06
CA TYR A 53 -0.04 -0.91 3.59
C TYR A 53 0.83 -0.91 4.85
N SER A 54 1.65 0.12 5.01
CA SER A 54 2.45 0.34 6.22
C SER A 54 2.18 1.74 6.77
N ILE A 55 2.01 1.82 8.08
CA ILE A 55 1.84 3.07 8.83
C ILE A 55 2.81 2.97 10.00
N GLY A 56 3.56 4.02 10.31
CA GLY A 56 4.34 4.00 11.54
C GLY A 56 4.52 5.37 12.14
N LEU A 57 4.71 5.39 13.45
CA LEU A 57 5.04 6.56 14.25
C LEU A 57 6.31 6.24 15.04
N LYS A 58 7.36 7.05 14.86
CA LYS A 58 8.68 6.81 15.46
C LYS A 58 9.28 8.09 16.00
N ASP A 59 10.09 7.98 17.05
CA ASP A 59 10.85 9.10 17.60
C ASP A 59 12.05 9.49 16.73
N LYS A 60 12.62 8.54 15.99
CA LYS A 60 13.76 8.70 15.07
C LYS A 60 13.63 7.81 13.83
N SER A 61 14.47 8.04 12.82
CA SER A 61 14.55 7.16 11.64
C SER A 61 15.04 5.77 12.05
N CYS A 62 14.33 4.73 11.60
CA CYS A 62 14.68 3.33 11.88
C CYS A 62 15.60 2.70 10.81
N GLY A 63 16.18 3.51 9.92
CA GLY A 63 16.99 3.03 8.80
C GLY A 63 16.23 2.57 7.56
N LEU A 64 14.90 2.64 7.54
CA LEU A 64 14.09 2.49 6.32
C LEU A 64 13.87 3.86 5.69
N GLN A 65 14.27 4.02 4.43
CA GLN A 65 13.94 5.19 3.64
C GLN A 65 12.62 4.98 2.91
N TYR A 66 11.75 5.97 3.06
CA TYR A 66 10.47 6.05 2.38
C TYR A 66 10.55 7.14 1.31
N GLY A 67 10.43 6.74 0.03
CA GLY A 67 10.51 7.69 -1.09
C GLY A 67 11.93 8.22 -1.36
N ARG A 68 12.02 9.43 -1.96
CA ARG A 68 13.26 9.99 -2.52
C ARG A 68 14.08 10.90 -1.60
N ASN A 69 13.53 11.30 -0.45
CA ASN A 69 14.17 12.29 0.42
C ASN A 69 14.69 11.62 1.69
N HIS A 70 15.91 11.98 2.08
CA HIS A 70 16.47 11.64 3.38
C HIS A 70 15.96 12.67 4.40
N TYR A 71 15.57 12.21 5.58
CA TYR A 71 15.02 13.09 6.59
C TYR A 71 15.73 12.94 7.92
N ASP A 72 16.13 14.08 8.47
CA ASP A 72 16.69 14.22 9.81
C ASP A 72 15.55 14.71 10.72
N PHE A 73 15.17 13.93 11.74
CA PHE A 73 14.03 14.23 12.59
C PHE A 73 14.37 14.09 14.07
N ASP A 74 14.01 15.12 14.85
CA ASP A 74 14.19 15.14 16.31
C ASP A 74 12.89 14.85 17.09
N GLU A 75 11.71 14.84 16.44
CA GLU A 75 10.41 14.60 17.11
C GLU A 75 9.39 13.83 16.25
N GLY A 76 8.86 12.73 16.82
CA GLY A 76 7.65 11.97 16.46
C GLY A 76 7.13 12.11 15.03
N VAL A 77 7.68 11.33 14.10
CA VAL A 77 7.29 11.33 12.69
C VAL A 77 6.38 10.17 12.35
N MET A 78 5.24 10.51 11.75
CA MET A 78 4.34 9.55 11.14
C MET A 78 4.58 9.45 9.64
N PHE A 79 4.65 8.23 9.11
CA PHE A 79 4.80 7.96 7.68
C PHE A 79 3.85 6.84 7.23
N PHE A 80 3.62 6.80 5.92
CA PHE A 80 2.64 5.94 5.27
C PHE A 80 3.23 5.39 3.97
N THR A 81 3.00 4.11 3.68
CA THR A 81 3.34 3.53 2.39
C THR A 81 2.21 2.66 1.88
N SER A 82 1.85 2.83 0.61
CA SER A 82 0.93 1.93 -0.08
C SER A 82 1.62 0.62 -0.52
N PRO A 83 0.84 -0.40 -0.89
CA PRO A 83 1.35 -1.58 -1.57
C PRO A 83 2.16 -1.23 -2.82
N ASN A 84 3.15 -2.04 -3.13
CA ASN A 84 4.09 -1.95 -4.25
C ASN A 84 5.01 -0.73 -4.23
N GLN A 85 5.06 0.01 -3.13
CA GLN A 85 6.08 1.04 -2.94
C GLN A 85 7.45 0.43 -2.66
N VAL A 86 8.50 0.98 -3.29
CA VAL A 86 9.88 0.57 -3.09
C VAL A 86 10.41 1.29 -1.85
N GLN A 87 10.92 0.51 -0.91
CA GLN A 87 11.60 0.96 0.29
C GLN A 87 13.06 0.50 0.21
N SER A 88 13.97 1.30 0.74
CA SER A 88 15.38 0.95 0.82
C SER A 88 15.85 0.98 2.28
N VAL A 89 16.75 0.07 2.61
CA VAL A 89 17.40 0.06 3.93
C VAL A 89 18.67 0.90 3.83
N GLU A 90 18.66 2.08 4.45
CA GLU A 90 19.77 3.04 4.43
C GLU A 90 20.64 2.97 5.70
N GLN A 91 20.09 2.51 6.82
CA GLN A 91 20.81 2.46 8.10
C GLN A 91 20.53 1.17 8.85
N THR A 92 21.52 0.72 9.61
CA THR A 92 21.34 -0.32 10.62
C THR A 92 20.62 0.23 11.83
N GLN A 93 19.90 -0.64 12.54
CA GLN A 93 19.26 -0.32 13.81
C GLN A 93 19.49 -1.47 14.78
N LYS A 94 19.90 -1.15 16.01
CA LYS A 94 19.93 -2.10 17.13
C LYS A 94 18.62 -2.04 17.92
N ARG A 95 18.32 -3.12 18.63
CA ARG A 95 17.17 -3.16 19.55
C ARG A 95 17.22 -2.01 20.55
N ASN A 96 16.06 -1.41 20.80
CA ASN A 96 15.83 -0.24 21.66
C ASN A 96 16.46 1.09 21.19
N GLU A 97 17.06 1.14 20.00
CA GLU A 97 17.65 2.39 19.46
C GLU A 97 16.59 3.39 18.99
N VAL A 98 15.47 2.89 18.47
CA VAL A 98 14.34 3.69 17.98
C VAL A 98 13.07 3.23 18.67
N GLN A 99 12.26 4.18 19.14
CA GLN A 99 11.01 3.93 19.81
C GLN A 99 9.83 4.24 18.88
N GLY A 100 8.73 3.53 19.08
CA GLY A 100 7.52 3.72 18.31
C GLY A 100 6.89 2.41 17.86
N TRP A 101 5.95 2.51 16.93
CA TRP A 101 5.21 1.37 16.42
C TRP A 101 5.08 1.42 14.90
N MET A 102 4.95 0.24 14.32
CA MET A 102 4.66 0.00 12.91
C MET A 102 3.40 -0.84 12.82
N LEU A 103 2.42 -0.37 12.07
CA LEU A 103 1.23 -1.12 11.71
C LEU A 103 1.31 -1.49 10.24
N PHE A 104 1.16 -2.78 9.95
CA PHE A 104 1.11 -3.32 8.60
C PHE A 104 -0.21 -4.01 8.38
N PHE A 105 -0.88 -3.76 7.26
CA PHE A 105 -2.08 -4.51 6.90
C PHE A 105 -2.15 -4.85 5.42
N HIS A 106 -2.65 -6.04 5.12
CA HIS A 106 -2.88 -6.50 3.76
C HIS A 106 -4.21 -5.91 3.24
N PRO A 107 -4.31 -5.49 1.97
CA PRO A 107 -5.52 -4.92 1.38
C PRO A 107 -6.78 -5.80 1.56
N ASP A 108 -6.60 -7.12 1.62
CA ASP A 108 -7.71 -8.06 1.83
C ASP A 108 -8.41 -7.89 3.18
N LEU A 109 -7.75 -7.30 4.19
CA LEU A 109 -8.37 -6.98 5.48
C LEU A 109 -9.54 -6.00 5.32
N ILE A 110 -9.41 -5.02 4.43
CA ILE A 110 -10.37 -3.92 4.29
C ILE A 110 -11.24 -4.05 3.04
N ARG A 111 -10.98 -5.05 2.19
CA ARG A 111 -11.57 -5.16 0.84
C ARG A 111 -13.09 -5.10 0.80
N ASN A 112 -13.77 -5.69 1.80
CA ASN A 112 -15.23 -5.72 1.91
C ASN A 112 -15.81 -4.71 2.91
N THR A 113 -15.06 -3.65 3.23
CA THR A 113 -15.47 -2.62 4.21
C THR A 113 -15.59 -1.25 3.55
N ASP A 114 -16.20 -0.30 4.25
CA ASP A 114 -16.21 1.11 3.82
C ASP A 114 -14.80 1.68 3.65
N LEU A 115 -13.84 1.21 4.46
CA LEU A 115 -12.46 1.62 4.33
C LEU A 115 -11.86 1.14 3.00
N GLY A 116 -12.06 -0.11 2.60
CA GLY A 116 -11.58 -0.61 1.30
C GLY A 116 -12.14 0.15 0.10
N ARG A 117 -13.38 0.63 0.19
CA ARG A 117 -13.99 1.47 -0.85
C ARG A 117 -13.39 2.87 -0.95
N ASN A 118 -12.93 3.41 0.18
CA ASN A 118 -12.49 4.80 0.30
C ASN A 118 -10.99 4.95 0.51
N ILE A 119 -10.21 3.86 0.51
CA ILE A 119 -8.78 3.89 0.83
C ILE A 119 -7.99 4.80 -0.12
N ASP A 120 -8.39 4.86 -1.39
CA ASP A 120 -7.78 5.70 -2.43
C ASP A 120 -8.00 7.22 -2.19
N ASN A 121 -8.88 7.61 -1.25
CA ASN A 121 -9.08 9.02 -0.89
C ASN A 121 -7.97 9.55 0.04
N TYR A 122 -7.24 8.67 0.72
CA TYR A 122 -6.18 9.02 1.64
C TYR A 122 -4.85 9.24 0.89
N ARG A 123 -4.72 10.43 0.29
CA ARG A 123 -3.57 10.79 -0.57
C ARG A 123 -2.19 10.73 0.09
N PHE A 124 -2.11 10.67 1.43
CA PHE A 124 -0.83 10.50 2.12
C PHE A 124 -0.19 9.11 1.92
N PHE A 125 -0.92 8.14 1.36
CA PHE A 125 -0.35 6.88 0.88
C PHE A 125 0.27 6.98 -0.52
N ASP A 126 0.03 8.08 -1.25
CA ASP A 126 0.61 8.31 -2.57
C ASP A 126 2.10 8.64 -2.43
N TYR A 127 2.89 8.26 -3.44
CA TYR A 127 4.31 8.63 -3.50
C TYR A 127 4.51 10.14 -3.38
N GLU A 128 3.57 10.98 -3.84
CA GLU A 128 3.65 12.44 -3.77
C GLU A 128 3.80 13.02 -2.34
N VAL A 129 3.29 12.34 -1.31
CA VAL A 129 3.27 12.87 0.07
C VAL A 129 4.57 12.48 0.79
N HIS A 130 5.67 12.97 0.23
CA HIS A 130 7.02 12.90 0.80
C HIS A 130 7.22 13.90 1.96
N GLU A 131 6.20 14.14 2.77
CA GLU A 131 6.35 14.99 3.95
C GLU A 131 5.90 14.21 5.17
N ALA A 132 6.88 13.92 6.03
CA ALA A 132 6.65 13.39 7.36
C ALA A 132 5.63 14.26 8.09
N LEU A 133 4.59 13.60 8.59
CA LEU A 133 3.61 14.27 9.41
C LEU A 133 4.21 14.44 10.81
N HIS A 134 4.42 15.70 11.19
CA HIS A 134 4.89 16.05 12.53
C HIS A 134 3.68 16.18 13.45
N LEU A 135 3.69 15.37 14.50
CA LEU A 135 2.61 15.30 15.46
C LEU A 135 3.04 15.96 16.78
N SER A 136 2.16 16.78 17.34
CA SER A 136 2.31 17.21 18.73
C SER A 136 2.16 16.02 19.68
N GLU A 137 2.68 16.10 20.90
CA GLU A 137 2.55 15.02 21.90
C GLU A 137 1.10 14.54 22.10
N ALA A 138 0.14 15.46 22.13
CA ALA A 138 -1.28 15.13 22.26
C ALA A 138 -1.82 14.33 21.06
N GLU A 139 -1.33 14.61 19.87
CA GLU A 139 -1.73 13.92 18.64
C GLU A 139 -1.04 12.56 18.51
N GLN A 140 0.24 12.48 18.89
CA GLN A 140 0.95 11.20 19.01
C GLN A 140 0.22 10.27 19.98
N ALA A 141 -0.19 10.78 21.14
CA ALA A 141 -0.97 10.01 22.11
C ALA A 141 -2.32 9.56 21.52
N THR A 142 -3.02 10.43 20.79
CA THR A 142 -4.31 10.11 20.17
C THR A 142 -4.19 9.01 19.11
N ILE A 143 -3.24 9.14 18.19
CA ILE A 143 -2.95 8.15 17.14
C ILE A 143 -2.50 6.83 17.78
N THR A 144 -1.60 6.88 18.76
CA THR A 144 -1.11 5.68 19.46
C THR A 144 -2.24 4.96 20.20
N ASN A 145 -3.19 5.69 20.79
CA ASN A 145 -4.37 5.08 21.40
C ASN A 145 -5.27 4.39 20.36
N CYS A 146 -5.40 4.93 19.15
CA CYS A 146 -6.12 4.25 18.07
C CYS A 146 -5.43 2.93 17.69
N VAL A 147 -4.10 2.93 17.59
CA VAL A 147 -3.33 1.70 17.32
C VAL A 147 -3.48 0.68 18.44
N LYS A 148 -3.50 1.10 19.71
CA LYS A 148 -3.75 0.21 20.85
C LYS A 148 -5.14 -0.44 20.78
N LEU A 149 -6.16 0.28 20.32
CA LEU A 149 -7.49 -0.32 20.09
C LEU A 149 -7.43 -1.40 19.01
N ILE A 150 -6.68 -1.15 17.92
CA ILE A 150 -6.48 -2.15 16.87
C ILE A 150 -5.71 -3.35 17.40
N GLU A 151 -4.63 -3.13 18.16
CA GLU A 151 -3.80 -4.18 18.75
C GLU A 151 -4.61 -5.08 19.70
N GLN A 152 -5.47 -4.48 20.54
CA GLN A 152 -6.38 -5.23 21.41
C GLN A 152 -7.32 -6.12 20.60
N GLU A 153 -7.97 -5.57 19.57
CA GLU A 153 -8.91 -6.32 18.72
C GLU A 153 -8.21 -7.43 17.92
N VAL A 154 -6.98 -7.20 17.47
CA VAL A 154 -6.14 -8.21 16.79
C VAL A 154 -5.81 -9.40 17.70
N GLY A 155 -5.80 -9.20 19.03
CA GLY A 155 -5.60 -10.25 20.01
C GLY A 155 -6.85 -11.09 20.31
N GLU A 156 -8.02 -10.66 19.86
CA GLU A 156 -9.29 -11.37 20.05
C GLU A 156 -9.51 -12.48 19.01
N ARG A 157 -10.65 -13.17 19.11
CA ARG A 157 -11.02 -14.20 18.14
C ARG A 157 -11.24 -13.58 16.74
N ILE A 158 -10.57 -14.13 15.74
CA ILE A 158 -10.76 -13.74 14.34
C ILE A 158 -12.17 -14.15 13.87
N ASP A 159 -13.02 -13.16 13.66
CA ASP A 159 -14.33 -13.28 13.02
C ASP A 159 -14.73 -11.98 12.30
N ASN A 160 -15.89 -11.99 11.63
CA ASN A 160 -16.37 -10.85 10.84
C ASN A 160 -16.66 -9.59 11.69
N HIS A 161 -17.00 -9.77 12.97
CA HIS A 161 -17.20 -8.64 13.87
C HIS A 161 -15.86 -8.01 14.23
N SER A 162 -14.85 -8.83 14.54
CA SER A 162 -13.49 -8.35 14.79
C SER A 162 -12.92 -7.62 13.57
N GLN A 163 -13.09 -8.16 12.36
CA GLN A 163 -12.69 -7.48 11.12
C GLN A 163 -13.38 -6.12 10.94
N THR A 164 -14.66 -6.01 11.29
CA THR A 164 -15.41 -4.74 11.23
C THR A 164 -14.82 -3.72 12.20
N VAL A 165 -14.53 -4.12 13.45
CA VAL A 165 -13.93 -3.25 14.46
C VAL A 165 -12.53 -2.79 14.04
N ILE A 166 -11.69 -3.71 13.54
CA ILE A 166 -10.35 -3.36 13.02
C ILE A 166 -10.46 -2.34 11.89
N ALA A 167 -11.34 -2.57 10.91
CA ALA A 167 -11.52 -1.66 9.79
C ALA A 167 -12.02 -0.28 10.23
N SER A 168 -12.97 -0.21 11.17
CA SER A 168 -13.46 1.06 11.72
C SER A 168 -12.38 1.82 12.51
N SER A 169 -11.56 1.11 13.29
CA SER A 169 -10.43 1.71 14.02
C SER A 169 -9.35 2.20 13.07
N LEU A 170 -9.07 1.48 11.98
CA LEU A 170 -8.20 1.95 10.90
C LEU A 170 -8.78 3.21 10.23
N THR A 171 -10.08 3.27 9.94
CA THR A 171 -10.70 4.48 9.39
C THR A 171 -10.48 5.67 10.32
N LEU A 172 -10.72 5.51 11.63
CA LEU A 172 -10.50 6.58 12.60
C LEU A 172 -9.03 7.04 12.62
N LEU A 173 -8.08 6.10 12.61
CA LEU A 173 -6.65 6.38 12.52
C LEU A 173 -6.33 7.24 11.28
N LEU A 174 -6.82 6.83 10.11
CA LEU A 174 -6.56 7.51 8.84
C LEU A 174 -7.25 8.87 8.74
N ASP A 175 -8.46 9.02 9.26
CA ASP A 175 -9.19 10.31 9.29
C ASP A 175 -8.49 11.33 10.21
N LEU A 176 -7.98 10.88 11.36
CA LEU A 176 -7.16 11.72 12.24
C LEU A 176 -5.87 12.13 11.54
N SER A 177 -5.16 11.19 10.91
CA SER A 177 -3.98 11.50 10.11
C SER A 177 -4.29 12.51 9.01
N GLN A 178 -5.38 12.34 8.25
CA GLN A 178 -5.81 13.29 7.22
C GLN A 178 -6.04 14.69 7.79
N ARG A 179 -6.68 14.79 8.96
CA ARG A 179 -6.90 16.07 9.66
C ARG A 179 -5.58 16.74 10.04
N TYR A 180 -4.60 15.98 10.51
CA TYR A 180 -3.29 16.50 10.87
C TYR A 180 -2.46 16.89 9.64
N TYR A 181 -2.57 16.13 8.54
CA TYR A 181 -2.01 16.52 7.24
C TYR A 181 -2.59 17.84 6.75
N ALA A 182 -3.92 18.02 6.80
CA ALA A 182 -4.55 19.28 6.40
C ALA A 182 -3.99 20.47 7.20
N ARG A 183 -3.81 20.32 8.51
CA ARG A 183 -3.19 21.37 9.34
C ARG A 183 -1.79 21.77 8.86
N GLN A 184 -0.95 20.80 8.48
CA GLN A 184 0.45 21.03 8.18
C GLN A 184 0.72 21.39 6.70
N PHE A 185 -0.09 20.89 5.77
CA PHE A 185 0.23 20.92 4.32
C PHE A 185 -0.83 21.61 3.45
N ASN A 186 -1.86 22.23 4.02
CA ASN A 186 -2.90 22.98 3.28
C ASN A 186 -2.35 24.10 2.37
N THR A 187 -1.09 24.51 2.52
CA THR A 187 -0.41 25.50 1.65
C THR A 187 0.51 24.91 0.59
N ARG A 188 0.85 23.61 0.63
CA ARG A 188 1.85 22.96 -0.26
C ARG A 188 1.27 22.02 -1.32
N SER A 189 0.01 21.64 -1.20
CA SER A 189 -0.70 20.72 -2.13
C SER A 189 -0.78 21.19 -3.59
N ALA A 190 -0.29 22.40 -3.90
CA ALA A 190 -0.31 22.99 -5.24
C ALA A 190 0.98 22.78 -6.07
N GLN A 191 2.04 22.12 -5.57
CA GLN A 191 3.36 22.21 -6.23
C GLN A 191 4.18 20.94 -6.50
N ASN A 192 3.80 19.75 -6.04
CA ASN A 192 4.59 18.55 -6.32
C ASN A 192 4.01 17.73 -7.50
N ASN A 193 4.63 17.90 -8.66
CA ASN A 193 4.39 17.15 -9.90
C ASN A 193 5.24 15.87 -9.93
N ASP A 194 4.83 14.78 -9.27
CA ASP A 194 5.46 13.47 -9.50
C ASP A 194 4.79 12.74 -10.67
N LEU A 195 5.59 12.15 -11.55
CA LEU A 195 5.10 11.47 -12.76
C LEU A 195 4.39 10.15 -12.44
N LEU A 196 4.82 9.45 -11.38
CA LEU A 196 4.20 8.21 -10.94
C LEU A 196 2.80 8.46 -10.39
N SER A 197 2.63 9.47 -9.54
CA SER A 197 1.32 9.83 -9.00
C SER A 197 0.38 10.40 -10.06
N GLN A 198 0.86 11.20 -11.01
CA GLN A 198 0.04 11.58 -12.18
C GLN A 198 -0.44 10.35 -12.98
N PHE A 199 0.43 9.36 -13.18
CA PHE A 199 0.05 8.11 -13.82
C PHE A 199 -1.01 7.34 -13.01
N GLN A 200 -0.83 7.20 -11.69
CA GLN A 200 -1.81 6.53 -10.81
C GLN A 200 -3.16 7.25 -10.79
N GLN A 201 -3.17 8.58 -10.73
CA GLN A 201 -4.39 9.40 -10.79
C GLN A 201 -5.12 9.21 -12.11
N LEU A 202 -4.41 9.26 -13.24
CA LEU A 202 -5.02 9.02 -14.55
C LEU A 202 -5.57 7.61 -14.67
N LEU A 203 -4.89 6.60 -14.12
CA LEU A 203 -5.37 5.22 -14.11
C LEU A 203 -6.64 5.05 -13.26
N ASN A 204 -6.68 5.68 -12.08
CA ASN A 204 -7.89 5.68 -11.25
C ASN A 204 -9.03 6.45 -11.94
N GLN A 205 -8.75 7.60 -12.54
CA GLN A 205 -9.73 8.37 -13.31
C GLN A 205 -10.28 7.57 -14.49
N TYR A 206 -9.42 6.84 -15.22
CA TYR A 206 -9.82 5.95 -16.30
C TYR A 206 -10.84 4.89 -15.83
N TYR A 207 -10.59 4.32 -14.65
CA TYR A 207 -11.50 3.36 -14.02
C TYR A 207 -12.83 3.99 -13.60
N GLN A 208 -12.79 5.10 -12.85
CA GLN A 208 -13.98 5.78 -12.32
C GLN A 208 -14.90 6.31 -13.43
N GLN A 209 -14.32 6.67 -14.58
CA GLN A 209 -15.08 7.10 -15.76
C GLN A 209 -15.70 5.94 -16.55
N GLY A 210 -15.49 4.68 -16.14
CA GLY A 210 -15.99 3.51 -16.85
C GLY A 210 -15.25 3.20 -18.15
N LEU A 211 -14.10 3.82 -18.40
CA LEU A 211 -13.39 3.66 -19.68
C LEU A 211 -12.80 2.26 -19.87
N LEU A 212 -12.63 1.45 -18.80
CA LEU A 212 -12.25 0.05 -18.95
C LEU A 212 -13.28 -0.72 -19.77
N SER A 213 -14.58 -0.61 -19.46
CA SER A 213 -15.62 -1.35 -20.18
C SER A 213 -15.84 -0.81 -21.59
N GLU A 214 -15.67 0.49 -21.80
CA GLU A 214 -15.91 1.15 -23.10
C GLU A 214 -14.72 1.06 -24.06
N SER A 215 -13.51 1.30 -23.56
CA SER A 215 -12.29 1.45 -24.37
C SER A 215 -11.27 0.34 -24.15
N GLY A 216 -11.55 -0.59 -23.23
CA GLY A 216 -10.66 -1.70 -22.89
C GLY A 216 -9.53 -1.31 -21.94
N VAL A 217 -8.61 -2.25 -21.72
CA VAL A 217 -7.41 -2.04 -20.89
C VAL A 217 -6.49 -0.99 -21.56
N PRO A 218 -6.15 0.12 -20.88
CA PRO A 218 -5.37 1.19 -21.48
C PRO A 218 -3.92 0.75 -21.75
N SER A 219 -3.31 1.30 -22.81
CA SER A 219 -1.87 1.18 -23.03
C SER A 219 -1.10 2.27 -22.28
N ILE A 220 0.22 2.13 -22.20
CA ILE A 220 1.05 3.19 -21.61
C ILE A 220 1.03 4.49 -22.43
N ASP A 221 0.78 4.39 -23.74
CA ASP A 221 0.68 5.55 -24.64
C ASP A 221 -0.49 6.47 -24.24
N TYR A 222 -1.62 5.89 -23.81
CA TYR A 222 -2.78 6.65 -23.33
C TYR A 222 -2.40 7.62 -22.19
N PHE A 223 -1.58 7.15 -21.25
CA PHE A 223 -1.14 7.92 -20.10
C PHE A 223 -0.03 8.90 -20.50
N ALA A 224 0.92 8.45 -21.31
CA ALA A 224 2.04 9.26 -21.78
C ALA A 224 1.58 10.51 -22.54
N GLU A 225 0.57 10.38 -23.41
CA GLU A 225 -0.04 11.51 -24.12
C GLU A 225 -0.65 12.54 -23.15
N ARG A 226 -1.33 12.09 -22.09
CA ARG A 226 -2.01 12.97 -21.12
C ARG A 226 -1.06 13.73 -20.21
N ILE A 227 0.13 13.19 -19.98
CA ILE A 227 1.19 13.84 -19.19
C ILE A 227 2.26 14.50 -20.08
N ASN A 228 2.02 14.58 -21.40
CA ASN A 228 2.94 15.17 -22.39
C ASN A 228 4.35 14.55 -22.40
N LEU A 229 4.44 13.22 -22.30
CA LEU A 229 5.69 12.46 -22.34
C LEU A 229 5.65 11.39 -23.42
N SER A 230 6.82 10.84 -23.77
CA SER A 230 6.88 9.62 -24.57
C SER A 230 6.58 8.39 -23.71
N ALA A 231 5.93 7.39 -24.29
CA ALA A 231 5.63 6.11 -23.64
C ALA A 231 6.87 5.41 -23.07
N ASN A 232 7.99 5.49 -23.79
CA ASN A 232 9.27 4.93 -23.37
C ASN A 232 9.81 5.66 -22.13
N TYR A 233 9.82 6.99 -22.15
CA TYR A 233 10.30 7.76 -21.01
C TYR A 233 9.44 7.53 -19.76
N LEU A 234 8.10 7.54 -19.90
CA LEU A 234 7.21 7.21 -18.79
C LEU A 234 7.44 5.78 -18.28
N SER A 235 7.60 4.80 -19.17
CA SER A 235 7.89 3.42 -18.78
C SER A 235 9.21 3.28 -18.02
N ASP A 236 10.25 3.98 -18.47
CA ASP A 236 11.57 3.98 -17.83
C ASP A 236 11.52 4.65 -16.45
N VAL A 237 10.80 5.76 -16.33
CA VAL A 237 10.55 6.43 -15.05
C VAL A 237 9.80 5.47 -14.11
N LEU A 238 8.67 4.91 -14.52
CA LEU A 238 7.91 3.96 -13.70
C LEU A 238 8.77 2.77 -13.26
N LYS A 239 9.56 2.19 -14.17
CA LYS A 239 10.46 1.08 -13.85
C LYS A 239 11.56 1.47 -12.89
N LYS A 240 12.12 2.67 -13.04
CA LYS A 240 13.14 3.19 -12.13
C LYS A 240 12.59 3.44 -10.74
N GLU A 241 11.41 4.03 -10.63
CA GLU A 241 10.79 4.37 -9.33
C GLU A 241 10.25 3.14 -8.61
N THR A 242 9.67 2.19 -9.34
CA THR A 242 8.88 1.11 -8.73
C THR A 242 9.49 -0.28 -8.89
N GLY A 243 10.52 -0.42 -9.73
CA GLY A 243 11.03 -1.71 -10.18
C GLY A 243 10.12 -2.45 -11.16
N GLN A 244 8.91 -1.95 -11.42
CA GLN A 244 7.89 -2.61 -12.22
C GLN A 244 7.66 -1.89 -13.56
N HIS A 245 7.38 -2.67 -14.60
CA HIS A 245 7.03 -2.11 -15.90
C HIS A 245 5.64 -1.47 -15.87
N ALA A 246 5.41 -0.46 -16.71
CA ALA A 246 4.12 0.22 -16.85
C ALA A 246 2.92 -0.75 -16.99
N LYS A 247 3.08 -1.82 -17.78
CA LYS A 247 2.06 -2.84 -17.98
C LYS A 247 1.73 -3.60 -16.68
N ASP A 248 2.71 -3.80 -15.81
CA ASP A 248 2.48 -4.45 -14.52
C ASP A 248 1.68 -3.57 -13.59
N HIS A 249 1.92 -2.25 -13.57
CA HIS A 249 1.10 -1.30 -12.81
C HIS A 249 -0.38 -1.37 -13.22
N ILE A 250 -0.64 -1.30 -14.53
CA ILE A 250 -2.01 -1.37 -15.07
C ILE A 250 -2.66 -2.71 -14.71
N ASN A 251 -1.96 -3.82 -14.91
CA ASN A 251 -2.47 -5.14 -14.58
C ASN A 251 -2.73 -5.30 -13.08
N ASN A 252 -1.82 -4.86 -12.22
CA ASN A 252 -1.96 -4.98 -10.77
C ASN A 252 -3.16 -4.16 -10.28
N PHE A 253 -3.33 -2.94 -10.79
CA PHE A 253 -4.50 -2.11 -10.53
C PHE A 253 -5.80 -2.82 -10.94
N ILE A 254 -5.86 -3.35 -12.16
CA ILE A 254 -7.04 -4.06 -12.66
C ILE A 254 -7.34 -5.30 -11.82
N ILE A 255 -6.30 -6.07 -11.44
CA ILE A 255 -6.47 -7.25 -10.60
C ILE A 255 -6.95 -6.86 -9.20
N ASP A 256 -6.47 -5.76 -8.63
CA ASP A 256 -6.97 -5.30 -7.34
C ASP A 256 -8.45 -4.89 -7.41
N LYS A 257 -8.87 -4.15 -8.45
CA LYS A 257 -10.30 -3.85 -8.67
C LYS A 257 -11.11 -5.11 -8.92
N ALA A 258 -10.56 -6.08 -9.65
CA ALA A 258 -11.21 -7.37 -9.91
C ALA A 258 -11.46 -8.17 -8.63
N LYS A 259 -10.48 -8.21 -7.72
CA LYS A 259 -10.63 -8.86 -6.42
C LYS A 259 -11.80 -8.27 -5.64
N THR A 260 -11.97 -6.94 -5.67
CA THR A 260 -13.11 -6.28 -5.03
C THR A 260 -14.44 -6.65 -5.68
N LEU A 261 -14.55 -6.54 -7.02
CA LEU A 261 -15.77 -6.90 -7.76
C LEU A 261 -16.18 -8.35 -7.57
N LEU A 262 -15.22 -9.28 -7.47
CA LEU A 262 -15.48 -10.70 -7.28
C LEU A 262 -16.17 -11.01 -5.95
N LEU A 263 -15.99 -10.17 -4.93
CA LEU A 263 -16.54 -10.33 -3.58
C LEU A 263 -17.81 -9.51 -3.37
N SER A 264 -17.91 -8.34 -4.02
CA SER A 264 -19.03 -7.42 -3.80
C SER A 264 -20.23 -7.66 -4.71
N GLU A 265 -20.06 -8.30 -5.87
CA GLU A 265 -21.09 -8.40 -6.90
C GLU A 265 -21.58 -9.82 -7.17
N HIS A 266 -22.89 -9.97 -7.40
CA HIS A 266 -23.49 -11.22 -7.90
C HIS A 266 -23.20 -11.49 -9.38
N ASN A 267 -22.41 -10.63 -10.03
CA ASN A 267 -22.05 -10.74 -11.43
C ASN A 267 -21.24 -12.01 -11.71
N SER A 268 -21.45 -12.60 -12.88
CA SER A 268 -20.64 -13.71 -13.37
C SER A 268 -19.18 -13.26 -13.59
N ILE A 269 -18.25 -14.22 -13.57
CA ILE A 269 -16.83 -13.96 -13.87
C ILE A 269 -16.67 -13.33 -15.28
N SER A 270 -17.55 -13.70 -16.21
CA SER A 270 -17.57 -13.12 -17.56
C SER A 270 -17.98 -11.64 -17.55
N GLU A 271 -19.04 -11.28 -16.81
CA GLU A 271 -19.48 -9.89 -16.68
C GLU A 271 -18.41 -9.01 -16.03
N ILE A 272 -17.74 -9.52 -14.98
CA ILE A 272 -16.61 -8.82 -14.35
C ILE A 272 -15.44 -8.66 -15.32
N ALA A 273 -15.14 -9.67 -16.13
CA ALA A 273 -14.09 -9.54 -17.13
C ALA A 273 -14.42 -8.45 -18.16
N TYR A 274 -15.68 -8.37 -18.61
CA TYR A 274 -16.11 -7.33 -19.54
C TYR A 274 -16.09 -5.94 -18.89
N SER A 275 -16.52 -5.79 -17.63
CA SER A 275 -16.46 -4.50 -16.94
C SER A 275 -15.04 -3.99 -16.72
N LEU A 276 -14.07 -4.91 -16.61
CA LEU A 276 -12.63 -4.61 -16.52
C LEU A 276 -11.93 -4.47 -17.89
N GLY A 277 -12.68 -4.43 -18.98
CA GLY A 277 -12.15 -4.16 -20.32
C GLY A 277 -11.53 -5.34 -21.05
N PHE A 278 -11.83 -6.57 -20.63
CA PHE A 278 -11.40 -7.78 -21.34
C PHE A 278 -12.48 -8.26 -22.31
N ASN A 279 -12.18 -8.19 -23.61
CA ASN A 279 -13.05 -8.72 -24.67
C ASN A 279 -13.25 -10.25 -24.61
N TYR A 280 -12.33 -10.97 -23.95
CA TYR A 280 -12.46 -12.40 -23.74
C TYR A 280 -12.16 -12.78 -22.29
N PRO A 281 -13.14 -13.34 -21.54
CA PRO A 281 -12.99 -13.67 -20.12
C PRO A 281 -11.84 -14.65 -19.78
N HIS A 282 -11.39 -15.45 -20.74
CA HIS A 282 -10.28 -16.38 -20.53
C HIS A 282 -8.93 -15.65 -20.34
N TYR A 283 -8.72 -14.49 -20.97
CA TYR A 283 -7.51 -13.68 -20.76
C TYR A 283 -7.50 -13.08 -19.36
N PHE A 284 -8.63 -12.54 -18.90
CA PHE A 284 -8.80 -12.07 -17.52
C PHE A 284 -8.49 -13.19 -16.53
N SER A 285 -9.10 -14.37 -16.71
CA SER A 285 -8.91 -15.50 -15.79
C SER A 285 -7.46 -15.96 -15.71
N ARG A 286 -6.73 -15.94 -16.84
CA ARG A 286 -5.30 -16.26 -16.87
C ARG A 286 -4.46 -15.19 -16.19
N LEU A 287 -4.74 -13.90 -16.43
CA LEU A 287 -4.04 -12.81 -15.77
C LEU A 287 -4.26 -12.85 -14.26
N PHE A 288 -5.50 -13.03 -13.83
CA PHE A 288 -5.88 -13.13 -12.41
C PHE A 288 -5.15 -14.28 -11.74
N LYS A 289 -5.14 -15.48 -12.34
CA LYS A 289 -4.39 -16.62 -11.80
C LYS A 289 -2.89 -16.38 -11.76
N ASN A 290 -2.32 -15.74 -12.77
CA ASN A 290 -0.90 -15.43 -12.79
C ASN A 290 -0.51 -14.44 -11.69
N LYS A 291 -1.37 -13.47 -11.38
CA LYS A 291 -1.10 -12.40 -10.39
C LYS A 291 -1.47 -12.79 -8.95
N THR A 292 -2.43 -13.70 -8.77
CA THR A 292 -2.96 -14.06 -7.43
C THR A 292 -2.66 -15.50 -7.02
N GLY A 293 -2.19 -16.34 -7.94
CA GLY A 293 -2.05 -17.79 -7.71
C GLY A 293 -3.37 -18.58 -7.80
N MET A 294 -4.53 -17.92 -7.83
CA MET A 294 -5.85 -18.56 -7.78
C MET A 294 -6.71 -18.18 -9.00
N THR A 295 -7.65 -19.03 -9.41
CA THR A 295 -8.63 -18.62 -10.44
C THR A 295 -9.64 -17.63 -9.84
N PRO A 296 -10.28 -16.76 -10.64
CA PRO A 296 -11.33 -15.86 -10.14
C PRO A 296 -12.44 -16.60 -9.38
N GLN A 297 -12.82 -17.79 -9.87
CA GLN A 297 -13.82 -18.63 -9.22
C GLN A 297 -13.34 -19.16 -7.86
N ALA A 298 -12.10 -19.64 -7.78
CA ALA A 298 -11.53 -20.11 -6.52
C ALA A 298 -11.40 -18.96 -5.53
N TYR A 299 -10.99 -17.78 -5.99
CA TYR A 299 -10.87 -16.58 -5.16
C TYR A 299 -12.22 -16.20 -4.52
N ARG A 300 -13.31 -16.21 -5.31
CA ARG A 300 -14.69 -15.95 -4.83
C ARG A 300 -15.22 -17.00 -3.86
N GLN A 301 -14.74 -18.24 -3.92
CA GLN A 301 -15.22 -19.32 -3.04
C GLN A 301 -14.53 -19.34 -1.67
N VAL A 302 -13.32 -18.78 -1.59
CA VAL A 302 -12.47 -18.85 -0.40
C VAL A 302 -12.56 -17.58 0.45
N ASN A 303 -13.10 -16.50 -0.11
CA ASN A 303 -13.27 -15.19 0.55
C ASN A 303 -14.72 -14.73 0.42
#